data_AF-A0A372RJJ0-F1
#
_entry.id   AF-A0A372RJJ0-F1
#
_cell.length_a   1.000
_cell.length_b   1.000
_cell.length_c   1.000
_cell.angle_alpha   90.00
_cell.angle_beta   90.00
_cell.angle_gamma   90.00
#
_symmetry.space_group_name_H-M   'P 1'
#
loop_
_entity.id
_entity.type
_entity.pdbx_description
1 polymer ?
#
loop_
_entity_poly.entity_id
_entity_poly.type
_entity_poly.pdbx_seq_one_letter_code
_entity_poly.pdbx_strand_id
1 'polypeptide(L)'
;MSNLDIRLIKAKLEQLEKEYKRVDLVNVELSSLRTNATVYQRKTNTNILFLVEDIQALKTDKKKELMKVKNDLEKTKKELDKLARKA
;
A
#
# COMPACT_ATOMS: atom_id res chain seq x y z
N MET A 1 20.28 17.95 13.77
CA MET A 1 19.58 17.17 12.73
C MET A 1 18.96 18.12 11.74
N SER A 2 18.99 17.81 10.46
CA SER A 2 18.62 18.78 9.43
C SER A 2 17.10 18.86 9.29
N ASN A 3 16.57 20.06 9.04
CA ASN A 3 15.16 20.28 8.71
C ASN A 3 14.73 19.47 7.44
N LEU A 4 15.71 18.97 6.69
CA LEU A 4 15.55 18.13 5.51
C LEU A 4 15.10 16.69 5.87
N ASP A 5 15.60 16.11 6.96
CA ASP A 5 15.28 14.74 7.38
C ASP A 5 13.80 14.61 7.78
N ILE A 6 13.28 15.62 8.48
CA ILE A 6 11.86 15.69 8.86
C ILE A 6 10.97 15.84 7.62
N ARG A 7 11.39 16.65 6.64
CA ARG A 7 10.66 16.82 5.37
C ARG A 7 10.62 15.53 4.56
N LEU A 8 11.74 14.81 4.47
CA LEU A 8 11.82 13.52 3.78
C LEU A 8 10.90 12.46 4.42
N ILE A 9 10.86 12.38 5.75
CA ILE A 9 10.00 11.44 6.47
C ILE A 9 8.52 11.79 6.28
N LYS A 10 8.16 13.08 6.30
CA LYS A 10 6.80 13.53 5.97
C LYS A 10 6.40 13.14 4.54
N ALA A 11 7.27 13.36 3.56
CA ALA A 11 7.01 12.98 2.17
C ALA A 11 6.82 11.45 2.03
N LYS A 12 7.66 10.66 2.72
CA LYS A 12 7.52 9.19 2.76
C LYS A 12 6.19 8.77 3.39
N LEU A 13 5.77 9.45 4.46
CA LEU A 13 4.50 9.18 5.13
C LEU A 13 3.30 9.48 4.22
N GLU A 14 3.30 10.61 3.53
CA GLU A 14 2.27 10.93 2.54
C GLU A 14 2.21 9.90 1.39
N GLN A 15 3.36 9.43 0.92
CA GLN A 15 3.44 8.41 -0.11
C GLN A 15 2.83 7.08 0.38
N LEU A 16 3.20 6.64 1.59
CA LEU A 16 2.65 5.43 2.20
C LEU A 16 1.14 5.56 2.48
N GLU A 17 0.64 6.74 2.84
CA GLU A 17 -0.80 6.96 3.03
C GLU A 17 -1.58 6.86 1.71
N LYS A 18 -1.02 7.40 0.62
CA LYS A 18 -1.59 7.23 -0.72
C LYS A 18 -1.60 5.76 -1.14
N GLU A 19 -0.51 5.04 -0.89
CA GLU A 19 -0.40 3.61 -1.20
C GLU A 19 -1.39 2.79 -0.38
N TYR A 20 -1.53 3.09 0.92
CA TYR A 20 -2.50 2.44 1.79
C TYR A 20 -3.93 2.58 1.25
N LYS A 21 -4.36 3.81 0.93
CA LYS A 21 -5.69 4.07 0.36
C LYS A 21 -5.92 3.34 -0.95
N ARG A 22 -4.89 3.27 -1.81
CA ARG A 22 -4.96 2.55 -3.07
C ARG A 22 -5.16 1.04 -2.86
N VAL A 23 -4.37 0.43 -1.98
CA VAL A 23 -4.44 -1.02 -1.71
C VAL A 23 -5.75 -1.36 -1.00
N ASP A 24 -6.22 -0.50 -0.10
CA ASP A 24 -7.50 -0.67 0.59
C ASP A 24 -8.69 -0.63 -0.38
N LEU A 25 -8.70 0.34 -1.30
CA LEU A 25 -9.72 0.43 -2.36
C LEU A 25 -9.77 -0.86 -3.19
N VAL A 26 -8.61 -1.36 -3.64
CA VAL A 26 -8.53 -2.61 -4.41
C VAL A 26 -9.02 -3.81 -3.59
N ASN A 27 -8.72 -3.87 -2.29
CA ASN A 27 -9.23 -4.93 -1.42
C ASN A 27 -10.76 -4.90 -1.29
N VAL A 28 -11.35 -3.71 -1.15
CA VAL A 28 -12.80 -3.51 -1.10
C VAL A 28 -13.43 -3.93 -2.43
N GLU A 29 -12.89 -3.46 -3.55
CA GLU A 29 -13.35 -3.82 -4.89
C GLU A 29 -13.31 -5.34 -5.10
N LEU A 30 -12.18 -5.99 -4.81
CA LEU A 30 -12.05 -7.45 -4.91
C LEU A 30 -13.03 -8.19 -4.02
N SER A 31 -13.30 -7.69 -2.81
CA SER A 31 -14.24 -8.30 -1.88
C SER A 31 -15.69 -8.16 -2.33
N SER A 32 -16.02 -7.08 -3.05
CA SER A 32 -17.35 -6.82 -3.61
C SER A 32 -17.65 -7.58 -4.91
N LEU A 33 -16.63 -8.19 -5.54
CA LEU A 33 -16.81 -8.94 -6.78
C LEU A 33 -17.72 -10.16 -6.57
N ARG A 34 -18.54 -10.45 -7.58
CA ARG A 34 -19.35 -11.67 -7.66
C ARG A 34 -18.45 -12.91 -7.66
N THR A 35 -18.97 -14.02 -7.14
CA THR A 35 -18.23 -15.28 -6.95
C THR A 35 -17.59 -15.83 -8.24
N ASN A 36 -18.18 -15.55 -9.40
CA ASN A 36 -17.73 -16.03 -10.71
C ASN A 36 -17.07 -14.94 -11.56
N ALA A 37 -16.69 -13.81 -10.97
CA ALA A 37 -15.98 -12.77 -11.71
C ALA A 37 -14.63 -13.30 -12.21
N THR A 38 -14.19 -12.85 -13.38
CA THR A 38 -12.81 -13.07 -13.85
C THR A 38 -12.04 -11.79 -13.61
N VAL A 39 -10.94 -11.88 -12.86
CA VAL A 39 -10.07 -10.73 -12.58
C VAL A 39 -8.83 -10.83 -13.42
N TYR A 40 -8.48 -9.73 -14.05
CA TYR A 40 -7.29 -9.59 -14.86
C TYR A 40 -6.34 -8.60 -14.18
N GLN A 41 -5.10 -9.00 -13.95
CA GLN A 41 -4.09 -8.13 -13.35
C GLN A 41 -2.91 -7.94 -14.29
N ARG A 42 -2.48 -6.68 -14.38
CA ARG A 42 -1.22 -6.31 -15.01
C ARG A 42 -0.07 -6.52 -14.03
N LYS A 43 0.88 -7.41 -14.35
CA LYS A 43 2.03 -7.71 -13.47
C LYS A 43 3.19 -6.72 -13.60
N THR A 44 3.31 -6.04 -14.74
CA THR A 44 4.43 -5.13 -15.02
C THR A 44 3.98 -3.84 -15.68
N ASN A 45 4.62 -2.72 -15.34
CA ASN A 45 4.29 -1.40 -15.90
C ASN A 45 4.80 -1.21 -17.34
N THR A 46 5.65 -2.11 -17.83
CA THR A 46 6.28 -2.03 -19.15
C THR A 46 5.54 -2.78 -20.25
N ASN A 47 4.62 -3.69 -19.89
CA ASN A 47 3.89 -4.50 -20.88
C ASN A 47 2.38 -4.35 -20.69
N ILE A 48 1.60 -4.31 -21.77
CA ILE A 48 0.13 -4.10 -21.75
C ILE A 48 -0.62 -5.43 -21.46
N LEU A 49 0.11 -6.52 -21.25
CA LEU A 49 -0.47 -7.83 -20.94
C LEU A 49 -1.15 -7.85 -19.57
N PHE A 50 -2.40 -8.30 -19.58
CA PHE A 50 -3.18 -8.60 -18.39
C PHE A 50 -3.37 -10.11 -18.29
N LEU A 51 -3.08 -10.68 -17.12
CA LEU A 51 -3.18 -12.11 -16.86
C LEU A 51 -4.42 -12.40 -16.01
N VAL A 52 -5.08 -13.51 -16.31
CA VAL A 52 -6.16 -14.03 -15.45
C VAL A 52 -5.55 -14.44 -14.12
N GLU A 53 -6.13 -13.93 -13.03
CA GLU A 53 -5.70 -14.24 -11.66
C GLU A 53 -6.75 -15.05 -10.91
N ASP A 54 -6.28 -15.88 -9.98
CA ASP A 54 -7.13 -16.49 -8.97
C ASP A 54 -7.52 -15.41 -7.94
N ILE A 55 -8.81 -15.13 -7.85
CA ILE A 55 -9.36 -14.11 -6.95
C ILE A 55 -9.00 -14.41 -5.48
N GLN A 56 -8.96 -15.66 -5.06
CA GLN A 56 -8.66 -16.00 -3.66
C GLN A 56 -7.19 -15.77 -3.34
N ALA A 57 -6.29 -16.13 -4.25
CA ALA A 57 -4.88 -15.81 -4.14
C ALA A 57 -4.67 -14.30 -4.13
N LEU A 58 -5.30 -13.58 -5.06
CA LEU A 58 -5.20 -12.13 -5.18
C LEU A 58 -5.73 -11.38 -3.95
N LYS A 59 -6.86 -11.81 -3.38
CA LYS A 59 -7.40 -11.28 -2.11
C LYS A 59 -6.42 -11.47 -0.96
N THR A 60 -5.80 -12.65 -0.89
CA THR A 60 -4.81 -12.96 0.15
C THR A 60 -3.58 -12.08 0.02
N ASP A 61 -3.08 -11.89 -1.20
CA ASP A 61 -1.90 -11.07 -1.47
C ASP A 61 -2.16 -9.59 -1.20
N LYS A 62 -3.32 -9.05 -1.63
CA LYS A 62 -3.70 -7.67 -1.36
C LYS A 62 -3.97 -7.39 0.12
N LYS A 63 -4.46 -8.36 0.88
CA LYS A 63 -4.53 -8.26 2.36
C LYS A 63 -3.14 -8.21 3.01
N LYS A 64 -2.20 -9.05 2.55
CA LYS A 64 -0.81 -9.02 3.04
C LYS A 64 -0.12 -7.70 2.70
N GLU A 65 -0.33 -7.18 1.49
CA GLU A 65 0.17 -5.87 1.05
C GLU A 65 -0.37 -4.75 1.94
N LEU A 66 -1.68 -4.74 2.21
CA LEU A 66 -2.31 -3.76 3.11
C LEU A 66 -1.70 -3.78 4.51
N MET A 67 -1.48 -4.97 5.06
CA MET A 67 -0.88 -5.14 6.38
C MET A 67 0.58 -4.65 6.42
N LYS A 68 1.37 -4.90 5.36
CA LYS A 68 2.73 -4.37 5.24
C LYS A 68 2.74 -2.84 5.20
N VAL A 69 1.93 -2.23 4.34
CA VAL A 69 1.85 -0.76 4.23
C VAL A 69 1.40 -0.13 5.55
N LYS A 70 0.44 -0.76 6.26
CA LYS A 70 0.02 -0.31 7.58
C LYS A 70 1.16 -0.35 8.60
N ASN A 71 1.93 -1.44 8.63
CA ASN A 71 3.08 -1.56 9.53
C ASN A 71 4.16 -0.52 9.21
N ASP A 72 4.40 -0.24 7.93
CA ASP A 72 5.38 0.76 7.51
C ASP A 72 4.92 2.18 7.83
N LEU A 73 3.61 2.46 7.76
CA LEU A 73 3.02 3.72 8.24
C LEU A 73 3.23 3.90 9.74
N GLU A 74 2.95 2.88 10.55
CA GLU A 74 3.15 2.95 12.00
C GLU A 74 4.62 3.14 12.38
N LYS A 75 5.55 2.46 11.69
CA LYS A 75 6.99 2.65 11.89
C LYS A 75 7.41 4.07 11.54
N THR A 76 7.01 4.57 10.37
CA THR A 76 7.36 5.92 9.90
C THR A 76 6.77 7.00 10.82
N LYS A 77 5.55 6.81 11.35
CA LYS A 77 4.95 7.68 12.37
C LYS A 77 5.75 7.67 13.66
N LYS A 78 6.11 6.49 14.18
CA LYS A 78 6.95 6.37 15.39
C LYS A 78 8.34 7.00 15.21
N GLU A 79 8.93 6.90 14.02
CA GLU A 79 10.19 7.57 13.69
C GLU A 79 10.04 9.09 13.69
N LEU A 80 8.97 9.62 13.08
CA LEU A 80 8.67 11.04 13.09
C LEU A 80 8.44 11.57 14.51
N ASP A 81 7.70 10.85 15.35
CA ASP A 81 7.47 11.22 16.75
C ASP A 81 8.76 11.21 17.58
N LYS A 82 9.62 10.21 17.38
CA LYS A 82 10.93 10.15 18.03
C LYS A 82 11.82 11.32 17.62
N LEU A 83 11.75 11.75 16.36
CA LEU A 83 12.50 12.89 15.85
C LEU A 83 11.94 14.22 16.38
N ALA A 84 10.62 14.35 16.46
CA ALA A 84 9.96 15.53 17.01
C ALA A 84 10.25 15.73 18.51
N ARG A 85 10.44 14.64 19.28
CA ARG A 85 10.82 14.70 20.70
C ARG A 85 12.31 14.92 20.95
N LYS A 86 13.17 14.74 19.94
CA LYS A 86 14.62 14.91 20.01
C LYS A 86 15.12 16.24 19.41
N ALA A 87 14.23 16.98 18.74
CA ALA A 87 14.44 18.34 18.27
C ALA A 87 14.09 19.34 19.37
#